data_AF-A0A2D9TBA2-F1
#
_entry.id   AF-A0A2D9TBA2-F1
#
_cell.length_a   1.000
_cell.length_b   1.000
_cell.length_c   1.000
_cell.angle_alpha   90.00
_cell.angle_beta   90.00
_cell.angle_gamma   90.00
#
_symmetry.space_group_name_H-M   'P 1'
#
loop_
_entity.id
_entity.type
_entity.pdbx_description
1 polymer ?
#
loop_
_entity_poly.entity_id
_entity_poly.type
_entity_poly.pdbx_seq_one_letter_code
_entity_poly.pdbx_strand_id
1 'polypeptide(L)'
;MRALALVLALGSLLACEDDAPAGPDGVYTTRGRVEGVGRTALAIRHEAIPTFRDREGQVSGMGSMAMRFFYPEGLDLEGIEEGDPVELTFEVHWSGEHTLLITAIDELPAETELELAADH
;
A
#
# COMPACT_ATOMS: atom_id res chain seq x y z
N MET A 1 -52.89 -5.44 48.87
CA MET A 1 -52.10 -6.65 48.53
C MET A 1 -51.55 -6.47 47.12
N ARG A 2 -50.21 -6.50 46.99
CA ARG A 2 -49.35 -7.02 45.89
C ARG A 2 -50.01 -7.11 44.48
N ALA A 3 -49.41 -6.61 43.42
CA ALA A 3 -48.09 -7.04 42.97
C ALA A 3 -47.39 -6.04 42.02
N LEU A 4 -46.08 -5.94 42.27
CA LEU A 4 -45.02 -5.37 41.44
C LEU A 4 -44.79 -6.28 40.22
N ALA A 5 -44.63 -5.72 39.02
CA ALA A 5 -43.98 -6.41 37.90
C ALA A 5 -43.18 -5.40 37.08
N LEU A 6 -41.87 -5.39 37.34
CA LEU A 6 -40.84 -4.66 36.63
C LEU A 6 -39.86 -5.72 36.14
N VAL A 7 -39.77 -5.95 34.83
CA VAL A 7 -38.64 -6.66 34.22
C VAL A 7 -38.28 -5.94 32.94
N LEU A 8 -37.10 -5.31 32.97
CA LEU A 8 -36.47 -4.59 31.89
C LEU A 8 -36.19 -5.51 30.70
N ALA A 9 -36.52 -5.01 29.51
CA ALA A 9 -35.95 -5.47 28.26
C ALA A 9 -34.46 -5.11 28.22
N LEU A 10 -33.59 -6.12 28.17
CA LEU A 10 -32.19 -5.94 27.80
C LEU A 10 -31.88 -6.99 26.73
N GLY A 11 -32.24 -6.65 25.49
CA GLY A 11 -31.85 -7.41 24.31
C GLY A 11 -30.36 -7.20 24.08
N SER A 12 -29.56 -8.20 24.45
CA SER A 12 -28.14 -8.29 24.12
C SER A 12 -27.98 -8.38 22.60
N LEU A 13 -27.65 -7.26 21.97
CA LEU A 13 -27.02 -7.27 20.65
C LEU A 13 -25.66 -7.96 20.83
N LEU A 14 -25.57 -9.22 20.39
CA LEU A 14 -24.31 -9.88 20.13
C LEU A 14 -23.58 -9.04 19.09
N ALA A 15 -22.64 -8.22 19.53
CA ALA A 15 -21.61 -7.65 18.68
C ALA A 15 -20.75 -8.82 18.21
N CYS A 16 -20.90 -9.22 16.95
CA CYS A 16 -19.79 -9.85 16.25
C CYS A 16 -18.68 -8.79 16.19
N GLU A 17 -17.70 -8.89 17.09
CA GLU A 17 -16.39 -8.30 16.85
C GLU A 17 -15.81 -9.06 15.65
N ASP A 18 -16.02 -8.51 14.46
CA ASP A 18 -15.30 -8.89 13.25
C ASP A 18 -13.83 -8.54 13.49
N ASP A 19 -13.02 -9.57 13.77
CA ASP A 19 -11.56 -9.54 13.81
C ASP A 19 -11.04 -9.36 12.37
N ALA A 20 -11.42 -8.23 11.74
CA ALA A 20 -10.95 -7.87 10.41
C ALA A 20 -9.45 -7.57 10.51
N PRO A 21 -8.62 -8.13 9.62
CA PRO A 21 -7.21 -7.79 9.60
C PRO A 21 -7.05 -6.28 9.52
N ALA A 22 -6.09 -5.75 10.30
CA ALA A 22 -5.81 -4.32 10.28
C ALA A 22 -5.50 -3.90 8.84
N GLY A 23 -6.19 -2.85 8.36
CA GLY A 23 -5.96 -2.29 7.04
C GLY A 23 -4.56 -1.66 6.92
N PRO A 24 -4.17 -1.21 5.71
CA PRO A 24 -2.86 -0.62 5.49
C PRO A 24 -2.67 0.67 6.30
N ASP A 25 -1.43 0.91 6.74
CA ASP A 25 -1.01 2.13 7.43
C ASP A 25 -0.95 3.34 6.48
N GLY A 26 -0.86 3.09 5.18
CA GLY A 26 -0.93 4.10 4.12
C GLY A 26 -1.12 3.48 2.75
N VAL A 27 -1.71 4.24 1.83
CA VAL A 27 -1.88 3.83 0.42
C VAL A 27 -1.42 4.99 -0.45
N TYR A 28 -0.55 4.70 -1.41
CA TYR A 28 0.05 5.72 -2.27
C TYR A 28 0.06 5.25 -3.72
N THR A 29 -0.18 6.20 -4.62
CA THR A 29 0.10 6.03 -6.05
C THR A 29 1.28 6.90 -6.39
N THR A 30 2.22 6.35 -7.14
CA THR A 30 3.39 7.07 -7.66
C THR A 30 3.75 6.51 -9.02
N ARG A 31 4.58 7.24 -9.76
CA ARG A 31 5.18 6.74 -10.99
C ARG A 31 6.64 6.40 -10.73
N GLY A 32 7.21 5.56 -11.56
CA GLY A 32 8.61 5.19 -11.43
C GLY A 32 9.12 4.47 -12.65
N ARG A 33 10.40 4.11 -12.59
CA ARG A 33 11.04 3.24 -13.58
C ARG A 33 11.40 1.92 -12.93
N VAL A 34 11.05 0.82 -13.57
CA VAL A 34 11.48 -0.51 -13.14
C VAL A 34 12.99 -0.61 -13.35
N GLU A 35 13.73 -0.88 -12.28
CA GLU A 35 15.18 -1.12 -12.30
C GLU A 35 15.53 -2.60 -12.13
N GLY A 36 14.53 -3.45 -11.86
CA GLY A 36 14.74 -4.89 -11.82
C GLY A 36 13.48 -5.67 -11.49
N VAL A 37 13.32 -6.81 -12.17
CA VAL A 37 12.18 -7.71 -12.00
C VAL A 37 12.60 -8.93 -11.21
N GLY A 38 12.18 -9.01 -9.94
CA GLY A 38 12.38 -10.18 -9.09
C GLY A 38 11.16 -11.10 -9.10
N ARG A 39 11.29 -12.27 -8.45
CA ARG A 39 10.21 -13.29 -8.35
C ARG A 39 9.04 -12.89 -7.44
N THR A 40 9.28 -12.01 -6.47
CA THR A 40 8.29 -11.61 -5.43
C THR A 40 8.28 -10.10 -5.19
N ALA A 41 9.13 -9.36 -5.90
CA ALA A 41 9.27 -7.92 -5.75
C ALA A 41 9.87 -7.29 -7.00
N LEU A 42 9.54 -6.03 -7.24
CA LEU A 42 10.17 -5.16 -8.23
C LEU A 42 11.12 -4.19 -7.54
N ALA A 43 12.27 -3.93 -8.15
CA ALA A 43 13.07 -2.76 -7.83
C ALA A 43 12.56 -1.61 -8.69
N ILE A 44 12.07 -0.54 -8.08
CA ILE A 44 11.51 0.61 -8.79
C ILE A 44 12.15 1.88 -8.24
N ARG A 45 12.69 2.70 -9.13
CA ARG A 45 13.00 4.10 -8.81
C ARG A 45 11.75 4.92 -9.00
N HIS A 46 11.13 5.31 -7.89
CA HIS A 46 9.89 6.05 -7.91
C HIS A 46 10.15 7.57 -7.86
N GLU A 47 9.16 8.35 -8.30
CA GLU A 47 9.12 9.81 -8.15
C GLU A 47 8.93 10.19 -6.67
N ALA A 48 9.22 11.43 -6.30
CA ALA A 48 8.99 11.87 -4.94
C ALA A 48 7.52 11.70 -4.51
N ILE A 49 7.30 11.31 -3.25
CA ILE A 49 5.98 11.17 -2.62
C ILE A 49 5.93 12.16 -1.43
N PRO A 50 5.59 13.44 -1.64
CA PRO A 50 5.65 14.46 -0.58
C PRO A 50 4.69 14.20 0.58
N THR A 51 3.65 13.40 0.34
CA THR A 51 2.59 13.08 1.32
C THR A 51 2.88 11.82 2.11
N PHE A 52 4.02 11.16 1.86
CA PHE A 52 4.39 9.93 2.56
C PHE A 52 4.44 10.16 4.07
N ARG A 53 3.82 9.25 4.81
CA ARG A 53 3.80 9.24 6.27
C ARG A 53 4.77 8.19 6.79
N ASP A 54 5.46 8.52 7.88
CA ASP A 54 6.28 7.56 8.63
C ASP A 54 5.46 6.63 9.51
N ARG A 55 6.15 5.81 10.30
CA ARG A 55 5.54 4.83 11.22
C ARG A 55 4.74 5.48 12.34
N GLU A 56 5.07 6.72 12.69
CA GLU A 56 4.35 7.54 13.66
C GLU A 56 3.14 8.28 13.03
N GLY A 57 2.90 8.05 11.72
CA GLY A 57 1.83 8.66 10.95
C GLY A 57 2.11 10.13 10.60
N GLN A 58 3.32 10.64 10.84
CA GLN A 58 3.70 12.01 10.51
C GLN A 58 4.11 12.10 9.05
N VAL A 59 3.70 13.18 8.37
CA VAL A 59 4.12 13.41 6.98
C VAL A 59 5.59 13.82 6.97
N SER A 60 6.45 12.90 6.53
CA SER A 60 7.88 13.10 6.34
C SER A 60 8.26 13.29 4.88
N GLY A 61 7.35 12.90 3.97
CA GLY A 61 7.63 12.81 2.55
C GLY A 61 8.65 11.72 2.24
N MET A 62 8.77 11.38 0.96
CA MET A 62 9.75 10.43 0.47
C MET A 62 10.35 10.99 -0.81
N GLY A 63 11.67 11.20 -0.83
CA GLY A 63 12.36 11.64 -2.04
C GLY A 63 12.30 10.58 -3.14
N SER A 64 12.59 10.97 -4.39
CA SER A 64 12.79 9.99 -5.46
C SER A 64 14.00 9.11 -5.14
N MET A 65 13.80 7.80 -5.11
CA MET A 65 14.85 6.82 -4.82
C MET A 65 14.46 5.43 -5.34
N ALA A 66 15.44 4.55 -5.50
CA ALA A 66 15.22 3.15 -5.81
C ALA A 66 14.84 2.36 -4.54
N MET A 67 13.71 1.67 -4.57
CA MET A 67 13.26 0.81 -3.49
C MET A 67 12.72 -0.51 -4.01
N ARG A 68 12.63 -1.49 -3.11
CA ARG A 68 11.99 -2.77 -3.37
C ARG A 68 10.53 -2.72 -2.97
N PHE A 69 9.64 -3.01 -3.91
CA PHE A 69 8.20 -3.14 -3.69
C PHE A 69 7.79 -4.59 -3.91
N PHE A 70 7.25 -5.22 -2.86
CA PHE A 70 6.76 -6.59 -2.95
C PHE A 70 5.40 -6.62 -3.65
N TYR A 71 5.02 -7.76 -4.20
CA TYR A 71 3.70 -7.94 -4.80
C TYR A 71 3.12 -9.31 -4.42
N PRO A 72 1.79 -9.44 -4.32
CA PRO A 72 1.16 -10.71 -4.02
C PRO A 72 1.26 -11.68 -5.21
N GLU A 73 1.14 -12.98 -4.93
CA GLU A 73 0.96 -13.96 -6.00
C GLU A 73 -0.29 -13.63 -6.82
N GLY A 74 -0.16 -13.68 -8.15
CA GLY A 74 -1.26 -13.40 -9.07
C GLY A 74 -1.49 -11.92 -9.41
N LEU A 75 -0.64 -10.99 -8.93
CA LEU A 75 -0.56 -9.66 -9.53
C LEU A 75 -0.13 -9.82 -10.99
N ASP A 76 -0.86 -9.20 -11.91
CA ASP A 76 -0.51 -9.22 -13.33
C ASP A 76 0.70 -8.31 -13.57
N LEU A 77 1.76 -8.90 -14.08
CA LEU A 77 3.00 -8.23 -14.46
C LEU A 77 3.35 -8.54 -15.92
N GLU A 78 2.40 -9.05 -16.71
CA GLU A 78 2.63 -9.37 -18.11
C GLU A 78 3.11 -8.11 -18.86
N GLY A 79 4.27 -8.24 -19.52
CA GLY A 79 4.86 -7.15 -20.29
C GLY A 79 5.72 -6.16 -19.51
N ILE A 80 5.72 -6.19 -18.16
CA ILE A 80 6.56 -5.30 -17.36
C ILE A 80 8.01 -5.82 -17.34
N GLU A 81 8.92 -5.03 -17.88
CA GLU A 81 10.34 -5.32 -18.01
C GLU A 81 11.22 -4.26 -17.30
N GLU A 82 12.52 -4.57 -17.17
CA GLU A 82 13.49 -3.61 -16.67
C GLU A 82 13.62 -2.43 -17.65
N GLY A 83 13.52 -1.22 -17.11
CA GLY A 83 13.54 0.02 -17.88
C GLY A 83 12.16 0.63 -18.10
N ASP A 84 11.06 -0.09 -17.89
CA ASP A 84 9.74 0.44 -18.20
C ASP A 84 9.31 1.54 -17.22
N PRO A 85 8.71 2.63 -17.71
CA PRO A 85 7.99 3.56 -16.86
C PRO A 85 6.67 2.92 -16.43
N VAL A 86 6.35 3.01 -15.15
CA VAL A 86 5.15 2.42 -14.56
C VAL A 86 4.45 3.42 -13.64
N GLU A 87 3.14 3.29 -13.52
CA GLU A 87 2.37 3.83 -12.38
C GLU A 87 2.06 2.65 -11.46
N LEU A 88 2.31 2.81 -10.16
CA LEU A 88 2.01 1.79 -9.17
C LEU A 88 1.20 2.38 -8.01
N THR A 89 0.24 1.59 -7.53
CA THR A 89 -0.38 1.77 -6.23
C THR A 89 0.20 0.74 -5.27
N PHE A 90 0.64 1.21 -4.11
CA PHE A 90 1.15 0.35 -3.05
C PHE A 90 0.60 0.73 -1.69
N GLU A 91 0.50 -0.29 -0.86
CA GLU A 91 0.16 -0.20 0.55
C GLU A 91 1.42 -0.21 1.41
N VAL A 92 1.35 0.51 2.52
CA VAL A 92 2.35 0.48 3.58
C VAL A 92 1.82 -0.32 4.76
N HIS A 93 2.61 -1.29 5.22
CA HIS A 93 2.30 -2.14 6.37
C HIS A 93 3.49 -2.17 7.34
N TRP A 94 3.49 -1.31 8.37
CA TRP A 94 4.60 -1.18 9.33
C TRP A 94 4.80 -2.41 10.22
N SER A 95 3.76 -3.23 10.35
CA SER A 95 3.77 -4.46 11.15
C SER A 95 3.62 -5.74 10.33
N GLY A 96 3.49 -5.63 9.00
CA GLY A 96 3.33 -6.75 8.08
C GLY A 96 4.67 -7.40 7.66
N GLU A 97 4.57 -8.53 6.97
CA GLU A 97 5.74 -9.23 6.40
C GLU A 97 6.47 -8.38 5.35
N HIS A 98 5.71 -7.62 4.56
CA HIS A 98 6.24 -6.73 3.53
C HIS A 98 5.76 -5.32 3.80
N THR A 99 6.71 -4.40 4.02
CA THR A 99 6.39 -3.01 4.34
C THR A 99 5.78 -2.26 3.17
N LEU A 100 6.20 -2.54 1.93
CA LEU A 100 5.68 -1.90 0.71
C LEU A 100 5.11 -2.99 -0.20
N LEU A 101 3.79 -3.03 -0.33
CA LEU A 101 3.07 -4.05 -1.09
C LEU A 101 2.31 -3.42 -2.24
N ILE A 102 2.69 -3.73 -3.48
CA ILE A 102 1.98 -3.31 -4.69
C ILE A 102 0.60 -3.97 -4.72
N THR A 103 -0.42 -3.16 -4.94
CA THR A 103 -1.81 -3.61 -5.14
C THR A 103 -2.33 -3.34 -6.54
N ALA A 104 -1.70 -2.43 -7.29
CA ALA A 104 -1.92 -2.22 -8.71
C ALA A 104 -0.64 -1.71 -9.37
N ILE A 105 -0.42 -2.08 -10.63
CA ILE A 105 0.67 -1.57 -11.44
C ILE A 105 0.26 -1.58 -12.90
N ASP A 106 0.57 -0.51 -13.61
CA ASP A 106 0.30 -0.33 -15.03
C ASP A 106 1.56 0.20 -15.72
N GLU A 107 1.90 -0.38 -16.87
CA GLU A 107 2.93 0.16 -17.76
C GLU A 107 2.46 1.51 -18.34
N LEU A 108 3.35 2.49 -18.34
CA LEU A 108 3.13 3.80 -18.95
C LEU A 108 3.77 3.82 -20.35
N PRO A 109 3.37 4.76 -21.23
CA PRO A 109 4.04 4.92 -22.52
C PRO A 109 5.56 5.10 -22.36
N ALA A 110 6.35 4.43 -23.20
CA ALA A 110 7.82 4.43 -23.11
C ALA A 110 8.46 5.84 -23.14
N GLU A 111 7.78 6.82 -23.75
CA GLU A 111 8.20 8.22 -23.83
C GLU A 111 7.84 9.07 -22.60
N THR A 112 7.25 8.46 -21.56
CA THR A 112 6.87 9.14 -20.33
C THR A 112 8.11 9.72 -19.64
N GLU A 113 8.13 11.05 -19.52
CA GLU A 113 9.12 11.74 -18.72
C GLU A 113 8.79 11.56 -17.22
N LEU A 114 9.77 11.06 -16.47
CA LEU A 114 9.67 10.85 -15.02
C LEU A 114 10.56 11.83 -14.27
N GLU A 115 10.08 12.33 -13.13
CA GLU A 115 10.80 13.21 -12.21
C GLU A 115 11.65 12.39 -11.23
N LEU A 116 12.70 11.74 -11.74
CA LEU A 116 13.60 10.92 -10.94
C LEU A 116 14.84 11.70 -10.49
N ALA A 117 15.25 11.51 -9.23
CA ALA A 117 16.51 12.06 -8.75
C ALA A 117 17.69 11.36 -9.44
N ALA A 118 18.72 12.14 -9.80
CA ALA A 118 19.95 11.61 -10.39
C ALA A 118 20.67 10.68 -9.39
N ASP A 119 21.26 9.60 -9.91
CA ASP A 119 22.19 8.79 -9.13
C ASP A 119 23.40 9.65 -8.73
N HIS A 120 23.63 9.76 -7.43
CA HIS A 120 24.81 10.41 -6.86
C HIS A 120 25.89 9.39 -6.55
#